data_AF-A0AAJ7EB46-F1
#
_entry.id   AF-A0AAJ7EB46-F1
#
_cell.length_a   1.000
_cell.length_b   1.000
_cell.length_c   1.000
_cell.angle_alpha   90.00
_cell.angle_beta   90.00
_cell.angle_gamma   90.00
#
_symmetry.space_group_name_H-M   'P 1'
#
loop_
_entity.id
_entity.type
_entity.pdbx_description
1 polymer ?
#
loop_
_entity_poly.entity_id
_entity_poly.type
_entity_poly.pdbx_seq_one_letter_code
_entity_poly.pdbx_strand_id
1 'polypeptide(L)'
;MNLNEDPNTDDYFVTAVHIFKYCGAESTDTLRVDALMDKFAPFIKTNKAEYSYLKSLLDPEENNPEVSVLTLATVLNKYSENQKIKADLDESFNLKNGQGPHDSDSGISTEGFQLLEELQCELKEKAHLAQQLRSQLDFTDRQHEEQLATVTAERDSLITHLNLLREENIALSHVKRDYEEVCDRLCCSERALEEATRDLDVTRKRARVLVDQLASLESEKVVLQELLQKSKEECHRINEMYASRQSALLEECETLRGQHADLAARLHDHDHYMQQLIKEKVLLEMELKDVFNKSNATQLRMDRSIDVSYTDDQMLTALDSLNLESQFSQAYCSVSTQAEVPCRDCEMRNSDLQHRSLRRYFWEPLKCLLQVFAVVCFVCATCALYNVSRAGTRCREPLPWRWLDAQDLLDLLLRIEYVADVPM
;
A
#
# COMPACT_ATOMS: atom_id res chain seq x y z
N MET A 1 26.78 -46.95 54.37
CA MET A 1 26.23 -48.09 53.60
C MET A 1 27.41 -48.87 53.06
N ASN A 2 27.31 -50.20 53.06
CA ASN A 2 28.43 -51.15 53.05
C ASN A 2 29.51 -50.88 52.00
N LEU A 3 30.75 -50.92 52.49
CA LEU A 3 32.02 -50.87 51.77
C LEU A 3 32.38 -52.27 51.28
N ASN A 4 32.57 -52.41 49.97
CA ASN A 4 33.48 -53.34 49.29
C ASN A 4 33.26 -53.16 47.77
N GLU A 5 33.91 -52.17 47.16
CA GLU A 5 34.02 -52.09 45.70
C GLU A 5 35.49 -52.15 45.33
N ASP A 6 35.85 -53.19 44.58
CA ASP A 6 37.18 -53.42 44.05
C ASP A 6 37.58 -52.25 43.12
N PRO A 7 38.82 -51.76 43.18
CA PRO A 7 39.29 -50.68 42.30
C PRO A 7 39.30 -51.07 40.79
N ASN A 8 39.08 -52.34 40.45
CA ASN A 8 38.98 -52.80 39.05
C ASN A 8 37.61 -52.51 38.40
N THR A 9 36.54 -52.36 39.17
CA THR A 9 35.19 -52.16 38.60
C THR A 9 35.02 -50.81 37.89
N ASP A 10 35.79 -49.80 38.29
CA ASP A 10 35.74 -48.45 37.69
C ASP A 10 36.29 -48.41 36.25
N ASP A 11 37.36 -49.15 35.95
CA ASP A 11 37.96 -49.16 34.61
C ASP A 11 37.03 -49.80 33.57
N TYR A 12 36.30 -50.85 33.94
CA TYR A 12 35.30 -51.49 33.07
C TYR A 12 34.06 -50.61 32.89
N PHE A 13 33.68 -49.83 33.90
CA PHE A 13 32.60 -48.85 33.78
C PHE A 13 32.97 -47.72 32.80
N VAL A 14 34.17 -47.15 32.93
CA VAL A 14 34.70 -46.15 32.00
C VAL A 14 34.76 -46.70 30.58
N THR A 15 35.18 -47.95 30.42
CA THR A 15 35.23 -48.64 29.12
C THR A 15 33.82 -48.80 28.53
N ALA A 16 32.85 -49.26 29.33
CA ALA A 16 31.45 -49.40 28.89
C ALA A 16 30.83 -48.06 28.45
N VAL A 17 31.13 -46.95 29.13
CA VAL A 17 30.68 -45.60 28.74
C VAL A 17 31.23 -45.20 27.37
N HIS A 18 32.52 -45.43 27.11
CA HIS A 18 33.12 -45.13 25.80
C HIS A 18 32.49 -45.95 24.68
N ILE A 19 32.17 -47.21 24.96
CA ILE A 19 31.51 -48.11 24.01
C ILE A 19 30.10 -47.61 23.67
N PHE A 20 29.31 -47.20 24.67
CA PHE A 20 27.98 -46.64 24.47
C PHE A 20 28.01 -45.36 23.64
N LYS A 21 28.97 -44.46 23.92
CA LYS A 21 29.20 -43.25 23.12
C LYS A 21 29.57 -43.58 21.68
N TYR A 22 30.47 -44.54 21.45
CA TYR A 22 30.84 -44.99 20.11
C TYR A 22 29.64 -45.60 19.36
N CYS A 23 28.73 -46.24 20.09
CA CYS A 23 27.52 -46.84 19.54
C CYS A 23 26.39 -45.81 19.28
N GLY A 24 26.56 -44.54 19.64
CA GLY A 24 25.61 -43.45 19.35
C GLY A 24 24.36 -43.45 20.24
N ALA A 25 24.43 -44.05 21.43
CA ALA A 25 23.34 -44.07 22.39
C ALA A 25 23.26 -42.75 23.17
N GLU A 26 22.79 -41.67 22.54
CA GLU A 26 22.60 -40.37 23.21
C GLU A 26 21.14 -40.12 23.64
N SER A 27 20.18 -40.96 23.24
CA SER A 27 18.74 -40.75 23.51
C SER A 27 18.06 -41.78 24.42
N THR A 28 18.65 -42.97 24.59
CA THR A 28 18.14 -44.04 25.46
C THR A 28 19.35 -44.60 26.21
N ASP A 29 19.35 -44.54 27.55
CA ASP A 29 20.46 -45.02 28.41
C ASP A 29 20.70 -46.56 28.32
N THR A 30 20.14 -47.21 27.30
CA THR A 30 20.17 -48.63 27.00
C THR A 30 20.43 -48.88 25.52
N LEU A 31 21.12 -49.99 25.21
CA LEU A 31 21.43 -50.47 23.86
C LEU A 31 20.99 -51.93 23.70
N ARG A 32 20.43 -52.29 22.55
CA ARG A 32 20.14 -53.69 22.22
C ARG A 32 21.42 -54.48 21.98
N VAL A 33 21.46 -55.72 22.47
CA VAL A 33 22.66 -56.58 22.40
C VAL A 33 23.15 -56.76 20.97
N ASP A 34 22.27 -57.01 19.99
CA ASP A 34 22.72 -57.20 18.59
C ASP A 34 23.36 -55.94 18.00
N ALA A 35 22.77 -54.76 18.25
CA ALA A 35 23.31 -53.49 17.75
C ALA A 35 24.66 -53.14 18.41
N LEU A 36 24.82 -53.50 19.69
CA LEU A 36 26.08 -53.39 20.41
C LEU A 36 27.13 -54.33 19.80
N MET A 37 26.80 -55.62 19.64
CA MET A 37 27.71 -56.67 19.16
C MET A 37 28.14 -56.45 17.71
N ASP A 38 27.24 -55.98 16.82
CA ASP A 38 27.58 -55.67 15.42
C ASP A 38 28.59 -54.52 15.30
N LYS A 39 28.49 -53.51 16.18
CA LYS A 39 29.47 -52.42 16.26
C LYS A 39 30.76 -52.83 16.99
N PHE A 40 30.69 -53.86 17.84
CA PHE A 40 31.83 -54.45 18.54
C PHE A 40 32.62 -55.45 17.70
N ALA A 41 31.98 -56.07 16.70
CA ALA A 41 32.56 -57.10 15.84
C ALA A 41 33.93 -56.72 15.21
N PRO A 42 34.19 -55.47 14.77
CA PRO A 42 35.49 -55.08 14.21
C PRO A 42 36.63 -55.01 15.23
N PHE A 43 36.31 -54.87 16.52
CA PHE A 43 37.28 -54.67 17.60
C PHE A 43 37.70 -55.97 18.28
N ILE A 44 36.91 -57.05 18.15
CA ILE A 44 37.26 -58.39 18.61
C ILE A 44 38.17 -59.03 17.55
N LYS A 45 39.45 -58.66 17.59
CA LYS A 45 40.47 -59.32 16.79
C LYS A 45 40.72 -60.70 17.39
N THR A 46 40.42 -61.72 16.59
CA THR A 46 40.70 -63.15 16.78
C THR A 46 39.68 -63.94 17.61
N ASN A 47 39.20 -65.04 17.00
CA ASN A 47 38.36 -66.10 17.53
C ASN A 47 36.82 -65.86 17.60
N LYS A 48 36.09 -66.48 16.67
CA LYS A 48 34.61 -66.56 16.64
C LYS A 48 34.03 -67.08 17.96
N ALA A 49 34.79 -67.91 18.68
CA ALA A 49 34.41 -68.43 19.98
C ALA A 49 34.32 -67.34 21.07
N GLU A 50 35.17 -66.31 21.02
CA GLU A 50 35.16 -65.22 22.00
C GLU A 50 34.00 -64.26 21.78
N TYR A 51 33.70 -63.97 20.51
CA TYR A 51 32.52 -63.21 20.12
C TYR A 51 31.22 -63.91 20.57
N SER A 52 31.11 -65.22 20.30
CA SER A 52 29.96 -66.03 20.73
C SER A 52 29.84 -66.12 22.24
N TYR A 53 30.97 -66.21 22.95
CA TYR A 53 30.99 -66.26 24.41
C TYR A 53 30.53 -64.94 25.04
N LEU A 54 31.04 -63.80 24.57
CA LEU A 54 30.60 -62.49 25.04
C LEU A 54 29.10 -62.26 24.74
N LYS A 55 28.62 -62.68 23.55
CA LYS A 55 27.19 -62.64 23.21
C LYS A 55 26.35 -63.47 24.18
N SER A 56 26.79 -64.69 24.51
CA SER A 56 26.08 -65.58 25.46
C SER A 56 25.98 -65.03 26.88
N LEU A 57 26.91 -64.15 27.28
CA LEU A 57 26.88 -63.50 28.58
C LEU A 57 25.93 -62.28 28.61
N LEU A 58 25.76 -61.62 27.47
CA LEU A 58 24.87 -60.46 27.31
C LEU A 58 23.42 -60.86 26.99
N ASP A 59 23.23 -61.98 26.29
CA ASP A 59 21.93 -62.49 25.88
C ASP A 59 21.82 -64.01 26.13
N PRO A 60 21.69 -64.44 27.39
CA PRO A 60 21.64 -65.86 27.75
C PRO A 60 20.35 -66.58 27.32
N GLU A 61 19.28 -65.83 27.01
CA GLU A 61 17.99 -66.39 26.58
C GLU A 61 17.73 -66.19 25.08
N GLU A 62 18.69 -65.66 24.32
CA GLU A 62 18.58 -65.36 22.88
C GLU A 62 17.38 -64.44 22.53
N ASN A 63 17.02 -63.55 23.45
CA ASN A 63 15.84 -62.68 23.35
C ASN A 63 16.21 -61.23 22.97
N ASN A 64 17.49 -60.95 22.70
CA ASN A 64 18.03 -59.63 22.33
C ASN A 64 17.58 -58.49 23.27
N PRO A 65 17.93 -58.55 24.57
CA PRO A 65 17.50 -57.57 25.55
C PRO A 65 18.12 -56.18 25.32
N GLU A 66 17.52 -55.16 25.94
CA GLU A 66 18.12 -53.83 26.08
C GLU A 66 19.00 -53.79 27.33
N VAL A 67 20.28 -53.48 27.14
CA VAL A 67 21.33 -53.54 28.17
C VAL A 67 21.77 -52.12 28.52
N SER A 68 21.95 -51.83 29.80
CA SER A 68 22.47 -50.54 30.29
C SER A 68 24.00 -50.57 30.46
N VAL A 69 24.61 -49.40 30.63
CA VAL A 69 26.06 -49.25 30.85
C VAL A 69 26.57 -50.09 32.03
N LEU A 70 25.81 -50.13 33.13
CA LEU A 70 26.14 -50.91 34.34
C LEU A 70 26.15 -52.42 34.06
N THR A 71 25.18 -52.90 33.29
CA THR A 71 25.08 -54.30 32.91
C THR A 71 26.21 -54.71 31.97
N LEU A 72 26.61 -53.83 31.03
CA LEU A 72 27.76 -54.08 30.17
C LEU A 72 29.08 -54.11 30.97
N ALA A 73 29.28 -53.16 31.89
CA ALA A 73 30.48 -53.10 32.73
C ALA A 73 30.66 -54.36 33.59
N THR A 74 29.57 -54.85 34.20
CA THR A 74 29.59 -56.08 34.99
C THR A 74 29.85 -57.33 34.15
N VAL A 75 29.32 -57.39 32.92
CA VAL A 75 29.59 -58.50 32.00
C VAL A 75 31.03 -58.48 31.47
N LEU A 76 31.59 -57.31 31.15
CA LEU A 76 33.00 -57.16 30.76
C LEU A 76 33.95 -57.57 31.88
N ASN A 77 33.63 -57.22 33.14
CA ASN A 77 34.40 -57.66 34.29
C ASN A 77 34.37 -59.20 34.42
N LYS A 78 33.18 -59.82 34.36
CA LYS A 78 33.03 -61.29 34.38
C LYS A 78 33.75 -61.98 33.22
N TYR A 79 33.69 -61.42 32.03
CA TYR A 79 34.41 -61.93 30.86
C TYR A 79 35.93 -61.89 31.09
N SER A 80 36.46 -60.79 31.65
CA SER A 80 37.89 -60.64 31.96
C SER A 80 38.36 -61.61 33.05
N GLU A 81 37.59 -61.81 34.11
CA GLU A 81 37.91 -62.80 35.15
C GLU A 81 37.96 -64.23 34.58
N ASN A 82 37.01 -64.58 33.72
CA ASN A 82 36.96 -65.90 33.09
C ASN A 82 38.11 -66.13 32.09
N GLN A 83 38.66 -65.08 31.48
CA GLN A 83 39.87 -65.18 30.65
C GLN A 83 41.14 -65.36 31.49
N LYS A 84 41.26 -64.70 32.66
CA LYS A 84 42.40 -64.88 33.57
C LYS A 84 42.52 -66.34 34.06
N ILE A 85 41.39 -66.97 34.39
CA ILE A 85 41.34 -68.38 34.80
C ILE A 85 41.79 -69.32 33.67
N LYS A 86 41.53 -68.96 32.40
CA LYS A 86 41.94 -69.74 31.22
C LYS A 86 43.44 -69.64 30.94
N ALA A 87 44.04 -68.47 31.13
CA ALA A 87 45.48 -68.26 30.96
C ALA A 87 46.32 -69.03 32.02
N ASP A 88 45.86 -69.06 33.28
CA ASP A 88 46.53 -69.81 34.35
C ASP A 88 46.48 -71.36 34.14
N LEU A 89 45.49 -71.86 33.40
CA LEU A 89 45.36 -73.27 33.05
C LEU A 89 46.23 -73.68 31.84
N ASP A 90 46.52 -72.77 30.92
CA ASP A 90 47.36 -73.03 29.74
C ASP A 90 48.87 -72.86 30.01
N GLU A 91 49.27 -72.06 31.01
CA GLU A 91 50.68 -71.95 31.44
C GLU A 91 51.13 -73.11 32.36
N SER A 92 50.21 -73.87 32.96
CA SER A 92 50.50 -74.93 33.92
C SER A 92 50.70 -76.34 33.32
N PHE A 93 50.69 -76.48 31.98
CA PHE A 93 50.77 -77.79 31.29
C PHE A 93 52.04 -78.05 30.46
N ASN A 94 53.16 -77.36 30.72
CA ASN A 94 54.42 -77.63 30.01
C ASN A 94 55.64 -77.79 30.93
N LEU A 95 55.63 -78.79 31.82
CA LEU A 95 56.84 -79.26 32.50
C LEU A 95 56.83 -80.79 32.72
N LYS A 96 57.37 -81.55 31.75
CA LYS A 96 58.35 -82.65 31.93
C LYS A 96 58.36 -83.57 30.71
N ASN A 97 59.40 -83.44 29.89
CA ASN A 97 60.12 -84.57 29.29
C ASN A 97 61.56 -84.11 29.03
N GLY A 98 62.35 -84.07 30.09
CA GLY A 98 63.80 -83.94 30.03
C GLY A 98 64.44 -85.31 30.16
N GLN A 99 64.65 -86.00 29.06
CA GLN A 99 65.68 -87.04 28.95
C GLN A 99 66.89 -86.38 28.29
N GLY A 100 67.88 -86.03 29.11
CA GLY A 100 69.20 -85.63 28.62
C GLY A 100 69.91 -86.83 27.99
N PRO A 101 70.69 -86.64 26.92
CA PRO A 101 71.51 -87.71 26.39
C PRO A 101 72.70 -87.93 27.33
N HIS A 102 72.88 -89.19 27.75
CA HIS A 102 74.08 -89.63 28.43
C HIS A 102 75.22 -89.73 27.40
N ASP A 103 76.18 -88.82 27.49
CA ASP A 103 77.52 -88.99 26.93
C ASP A 103 78.28 -90.02 27.78
N SER A 104 78.75 -91.10 27.15
CA SER A 104 79.91 -91.89 27.59
C SER A 104 80.39 -92.82 26.46
N ASP A 105 81.23 -92.23 25.62
CA ASP A 105 82.60 -92.64 25.31
C ASP A 105 82.95 -93.96 24.58
N SER A 106 83.96 -93.79 23.71
CA SER A 106 84.91 -94.78 23.18
C SER A 106 84.51 -95.70 22.01
N GLY A 107 85.04 -95.35 20.84
CA GLY A 107 85.18 -96.28 19.72
C GLY A 107 85.52 -95.54 18.44
N ILE A 108 86.80 -95.47 18.07
CA ILE A 108 87.25 -94.95 16.78
C ILE A 108 86.77 -95.93 15.71
N SER A 109 85.52 -95.78 15.27
CA SER A 109 84.95 -96.42 14.08
C SER A 109 84.98 -95.41 12.94
N THR A 110 85.47 -95.84 11.79
CA THR A 110 85.41 -95.11 10.51
C THR A 110 84.00 -94.64 10.13
N GLU A 111 82.94 -95.21 10.74
CA GLU A 111 81.55 -94.79 10.57
C GLU A 111 81.20 -93.46 11.27
N GLY A 112 81.87 -93.12 12.38
CA GLY A 112 81.63 -91.86 13.09
C GLY A 112 82.13 -90.63 12.32
N PHE A 113 83.18 -90.81 11.51
CA PHE A 113 83.68 -89.77 10.61
C PHE A 113 82.70 -89.51 9.45
N GLN A 114 82.09 -90.58 8.93
CA GLN A 114 81.12 -90.51 7.84
C GLN A 114 79.82 -89.84 8.29
N LEU A 115 79.32 -90.17 9.49
CA LEU A 115 78.16 -89.49 10.10
C LEU A 115 78.44 -88.00 10.37
N LEU A 116 79.65 -87.65 10.82
CA LEU A 116 80.06 -86.25 11.00
C LEU A 116 80.08 -85.49 9.68
N GLU A 117 80.53 -86.13 8.60
CA GLU A 117 80.58 -85.55 7.27
C GLU A 117 79.16 -85.37 6.68
N GLU A 118 78.26 -86.34 6.89
CA GLU A 118 76.83 -86.26 6.55
C GLU A 118 76.13 -85.13 7.32
N LEU A 119 76.30 -85.06 8.65
CA LEU A 119 75.75 -83.99 9.47
C LEU A 119 76.33 -82.62 9.09
N GLN A 120 77.60 -82.54 8.69
CA GLN A 120 78.21 -81.30 8.22
C GLN A 120 77.66 -80.88 6.85
N CYS A 121 77.37 -81.82 5.96
CA CYS A 121 76.68 -81.56 4.70
C CYS A 121 75.24 -81.10 4.94
N GLU A 122 74.47 -81.78 5.78
CA GLU A 122 73.11 -81.37 6.15
C GLU A 122 73.09 -79.97 6.80
N LEU A 123 74.03 -79.67 7.70
CA LEU A 123 74.14 -78.36 8.33
C LEU A 123 74.39 -77.26 7.28
N LYS A 124 75.26 -77.52 6.30
CA LYS A 124 75.53 -76.59 5.18
C LYS A 124 74.30 -76.39 4.30
N GLU A 125 73.58 -77.47 3.96
CA GLU A 125 72.35 -77.40 3.17
C GLU A 125 71.25 -76.64 3.90
N LYS A 126 71.05 -76.91 5.20
CA LYS A 126 70.09 -76.21 6.07
C LYS A 126 70.45 -74.73 6.22
N ALA A 127 71.73 -74.40 6.39
CA ALA A 127 72.20 -73.01 6.45
C ALA A 127 71.95 -72.28 5.13
N HIS A 128 72.20 -72.93 3.99
CA HIS A 128 71.90 -72.39 2.66
C HIS A 128 70.40 -72.17 2.45
N LEU A 129 69.56 -73.14 2.83
CA LEU A 129 68.10 -73.03 2.75
C LEU A 129 67.59 -71.89 3.65
N ALA A 130 68.09 -71.78 4.88
CA ALA A 130 67.72 -70.70 5.79
C ALA A 130 68.09 -69.32 5.21
N GLN A 131 69.24 -69.22 4.55
CA GLN A 131 69.64 -67.98 3.89
C GLN A 131 68.78 -67.65 2.66
N GLN A 132 68.40 -68.66 1.86
CA GLN A 132 67.45 -68.48 0.76
C GLN A 132 66.08 -68.02 1.27
N LEU A 133 65.54 -68.67 2.30
CA LEU A 133 64.25 -68.29 2.88
C LEU A 133 64.27 -66.87 3.45
N ARG A 134 65.36 -66.47 4.13
CA ARG A 134 65.54 -65.07 4.59
C ARG A 134 65.55 -64.09 3.41
N SER A 135 66.30 -64.40 2.34
CA SER A 135 66.33 -63.53 1.17
C SER A 135 64.99 -63.42 0.44
N GLN A 136 64.19 -64.50 0.44
CA GLN A 136 62.83 -64.48 -0.11
C GLN A 136 61.89 -63.66 0.77
N LEU A 137 62.00 -63.78 2.09
CA LEU A 137 61.23 -62.97 3.04
C LEU A 137 61.54 -61.48 2.88
N ASP A 138 62.83 -61.12 2.84
CA ASP A 138 63.27 -59.73 2.62
C ASP A 138 62.76 -59.17 1.28
N PHE A 139 62.68 -60.01 0.24
CA PHE A 139 62.12 -59.62 -1.06
C PHE A 139 60.61 -59.39 -0.98
N THR A 140 59.86 -60.28 -0.35
CA THR A 140 58.40 -60.13 -0.19
C THR A 140 58.06 -58.94 0.70
N ASP A 141 58.82 -58.71 1.76
CA ASP A 141 58.60 -57.57 2.66
C ASP A 141 58.79 -56.25 1.93
N ARG A 142 59.85 -56.11 1.12
CA ARG A 142 60.04 -54.92 0.27
C ARG A 142 58.91 -54.73 -0.73
N GLN A 143 58.45 -55.82 -1.36
CA GLN A 143 57.34 -55.73 -2.31
C GLN A 143 56.03 -55.30 -1.63
N HIS A 144 55.76 -55.78 -0.41
CA HIS A 144 54.61 -55.36 0.38
C HIS A 144 54.73 -53.93 0.87
N GLU A 145 55.92 -53.48 1.28
CA GLU A 145 56.19 -52.08 1.63
C GLU A 145 55.95 -51.14 0.44
N GLU A 146 56.41 -51.51 -0.76
CA GLU A 146 56.17 -50.73 -1.99
C GLU A 146 54.67 -50.65 -2.31
N GLN A 147 53.94 -51.77 -2.24
CA GLN A 147 52.48 -51.79 -2.45
C GLN A 147 51.73 -50.97 -1.38
N LEU A 148 52.18 -51.03 -0.13
CA LEU A 148 51.58 -50.25 0.95
C LEU A 148 51.82 -48.76 0.74
N ALA A 149 53.02 -48.38 0.27
CA ALA A 149 53.34 -47.00 -0.06
C ALA A 149 52.45 -46.47 -1.22
N THR A 150 52.23 -47.26 -2.27
CA THR A 150 51.36 -46.85 -3.39
C THR A 150 49.91 -46.68 -2.94
N VAL A 151 49.35 -47.65 -2.19
CA VAL A 151 47.98 -47.57 -1.68
C VAL A 151 47.81 -46.40 -0.69
N THR A 152 48.84 -46.12 0.11
CA THR A 152 48.84 -44.98 1.03
C THR A 152 48.82 -43.66 0.27
N ALA A 153 49.61 -43.52 -0.80
CA ALA A 153 49.60 -42.34 -1.66
C ALA A 153 48.26 -42.15 -2.38
N GLU A 154 47.64 -43.23 -2.86
CA GLU A 154 46.31 -43.19 -3.47
C GLU A 154 45.24 -42.78 -2.46
N ARG A 155 45.26 -43.34 -1.25
CA ARG A 155 44.38 -42.94 -0.15
C ARG A 155 44.51 -41.44 0.13
N ASP A 156 45.73 -40.94 0.25
CA ASP A 156 45.96 -39.53 0.56
C ASP A 156 45.48 -38.61 -0.57
N SER A 157 45.71 -39.00 -1.82
CA SER A 157 45.16 -38.31 -2.99
C SER A 157 43.62 -38.28 -2.95
N LEU A 158 42.96 -39.40 -2.68
CA LEU A 158 41.50 -39.47 -2.57
C LEU A 158 40.97 -38.61 -1.42
N ILE A 159 41.66 -38.55 -0.29
CA ILE A 159 41.29 -37.67 0.83
C ILE A 159 41.37 -36.20 0.40
N THR A 160 42.42 -35.80 -0.33
CA THR A 160 42.52 -34.42 -0.83
C THR A 160 41.40 -34.07 -1.80
N HIS A 161 41.07 -34.96 -2.73
CA HIS A 161 39.94 -34.77 -3.65
C HIS A 161 38.59 -34.68 -2.94
N LEU A 162 38.38 -35.52 -1.92
CA LEU A 162 37.17 -35.48 -1.10
C LEU A 162 37.01 -34.12 -0.39
N ASN A 163 38.12 -33.56 0.13
CA ASN A 163 38.09 -32.26 0.78
C ASN A 163 37.75 -31.13 -0.22
N LEU A 164 38.33 -31.15 -1.42
CA LEU A 164 37.98 -30.20 -2.49
C LEU A 164 36.49 -30.26 -2.84
N LEU A 165 35.93 -31.47 -3.01
CA LEU A 165 34.50 -31.64 -3.30
C LEU A 165 33.61 -31.15 -2.15
N ARG A 166 34.05 -31.28 -0.89
CA ARG A 166 33.33 -30.73 0.26
C ARG A 166 33.33 -29.20 0.25
N GLU A 167 34.46 -28.57 -0.06
CA GLU A 167 34.58 -27.12 -0.18
C GLU A 167 33.73 -26.57 -1.32
N GLU A 168 33.76 -27.21 -2.50
CA GLU A 168 32.92 -26.84 -3.63
C GLU A 168 31.42 -26.98 -3.32
N ASN A 169 31.01 -28.01 -2.59
CA ASN A 169 29.61 -28.21 -2.19
C ASN A 169 29.14 -27.09 -1.23
N ILE A 170 30.00 -26.68 -0.30
CA ILE A 170 29.73 -25.52 0.57
C ILE A 170 29.58 -24.26 -0.30
N ALA A 171 30.52 -23.99 -1.21
CA ALA A 171 30.45 -22.85 -2.11
C ALA A 171 29.17 -22.83 -2.97
N LEU A 172 28.78 -23.97 -3.54
CA LEU A 172 27.52 -24.12 -4.29
C LEU A 172 26.29 -23.83 -3.42
N SER A 173 26.32 -24.24 -2.16
CA SER A 173 25.24 -23.94 -1.21
C SER A 173 25.12 -22.44 -0.92
N HIS A 174 26.23 -21.70 -0.88
CA HIS A 174 26.21 -20.23 -0.79
C HIS A 174 25.66 -19.59 -2.06
N VAL A 175 26.15 -20.01 -3.24
CA VAL A 175 25.66 -19.48 -4.52
C VAL A 175 24.16 -19.73 -4.70
N LYS A 176 23.66 -20.89 -4.30
CA LYS A 176 22.23 -21.20 -4.31
C LYS A 176 21.43 -20.23 -3.46
N ARG A 177 21.90 -19.94 -2.24
CA ARG A 177 21.26 -18.97 -1.33
C ARG A 177 21.25 -17.57 -1.94
N ASP A 178 22.37 -17.11 -2.48
CA ASP A 178 22.48 -15.80 -3.11
C ASP A 178 21.53 -15.67 -4.32
N TYR A 179 21.38 -16.76 -5.09
CA TYR A 179 20.43 -16.82 -6.20
C TYR A 179 18.98 -16.71 -5.71
N GLU A 180 18.60 -17.45 -4.66
CA GLU A 180 17.28 -17.36 -4.04
C GLU A 180 16.99 -15.93 -3.53
N GLU A 181 17.95 -15.28 -2.88
CA GLU A 181 17.81 -13.88 -2.44
C GLU A 181 17.67 -12.89 -3.61
N VAL A 182 18.33 -13.13 -4.74
CA VAL A 182 18.14 -12.32 -5.96
C VAL A 182 16.74 -12.56 -6.54
N CYS A 183 16.26 -13.80 -6.58
CA CYS A 183 14.90 -14.11 -7.03
C CYS A 183 13.84 -13.42 -6.16
N ASP A 184 13.97 -13.46 -4.83
CA ASP A 184 13.04 -12.79 -3.92
C ASP A 184 13.02 -11.27 -4.13
N ARG A 185 14.20 -10.66 -4.33
CA ARG A 185 14.32 -9.23 -4.67
C ARG A 185 13.67 -8.92 -6.01
N LEU A 186 13.85 -9.77 -7.02
CA LEU A 186 13.22 -9.62 -8.32
C LEU A 186 11.69 -9.66 -8.18
N CYS A 187 11.14 -10.65 -7.47
CA CYS A 187 9.69 -10.75 -7.24
C CYS A 187 9.13 -9.57 -6.44
N CYS A 188 9.91 -8.97 -5.52
CA CYS A 188 9.52 -7.72 -4.87
C CYS A 188 9.49 -6.56 -5.88
N SER A 189 10.50 -6.46 -6.76
CA SER A 189 10.57 -5.41 -7.77
C SER A 189 9.46 -5.51 -8.82
N GLU A 190 9.07 -6.73 -9.21
CA GLU A 190 7.95 -6.97 -10.13
C GLU A 190 6.64 -6.48 -9.52
N ARG A 191 6.38 -6.80 -8.24
CA ARG A 191 5.19 -6.30 -7.53
C ARG A 191 5.17 -4.77 -7.45
N ALA A 192 6.31 -4.15 -7.13
CA ALA A 192 6.42 -2.69 -7.10
C ALA A 192 6.17 -2.06 -8.49
N LEU A 193 6.63 -2.70 -9.56
CA LEU A 193 6.38 -2.26 -10.94
C LEU A 193 4.90 -2.36 -11.30
N GLU A 194 4.23 -3.44 -10.89
CA GLU A 194 2.78 -3.59 -11.07
C GLU A 194 1.98 -2.52 -10.30
N GLU A 195 2.39 -2.18 -9.08
CA GLU A 195 1.79 -1.08 -8.31
C GLU A 195 1.97 0.27 -9.02
N ALA A 196 3.20 0.58 -9.45
CA ALA A 196 3.49 1.82 -10.17
C ALA A 196 2.72 1.94 -11.50
N THR A 197 2.52 0.83 -12.21
CA THR A 197 1.72 0.82 -13.45
C THR A 197 0.23 1.05 -13.17
N ARG A 198 -0.33 0.47 -12.09
CA ARG A 198 -1.70 0.77 -11.65
C ARG A 198 -1.86 2.25 -11.29
N ASP A 199 -0.92 2.83 -10.57
CA ASP A 199 -0.93 4.25 -10.21
C ASP A 199 -0.82 5.17 -11.44
N LEU A 200 0.02 4.80 -12.41
CA LEU A 200 0.12 5.49 -13.69
C LEU A 200 -1.21 5.47 -14.46
N ASP A 201 -1.94 4.35 -14.44
CA ASP A 201 -3.25 4.27 -15.09
C ASP A 201 -4.31 5.13 -14.38
N VAL A 202 -4.28 5.19 -13.05
CA VAL A 202 -5.16 6.08 -12.27
C VAL A 202 -4.86 7.54 -12.59
N THR A 203 -3.59 7.94 -12.61
CA THR A 203 -3.18 9.32 -12.92
C THR A 203 -3.53 9.69 -14.37
N ARG A 204 -3.36 8.78 -15.34
CA ARG A 204 -3.82 8.97 -16.72
C ARG A 204 -5.32 9.20 -16.82
N LYS A 205 -6.14 8.42 -16.09
CA LYS A 205 -7.59 8.62 -16.05
C LYS A 205 -7.95 9.98 -15.48
N ARG A 206 -7.30 10.40 -14.37
CA ARG A 206 -7.50 11.73 -13.77
C ARG A 206 -7.10 12.85 -14.74
N ALA A 207 -5.97 12.70 -15.44
CA ALA A 207 -5.52 13.69 -16.42
C ALA A 207 -6.54 13.88 -17.56
N ARG A 208 -7.15 12.80 -18.05
CA ARG A 208 -8.22 12.89 -19.07
C ARG A 208 -9.42 13.70 -18.57
N VAL A 209 -9.88 13.42 -17.34
CA VAL A 209 -11.00 14.18 -16.74
C VAL A 209 -10.67 15.67 -16.63
N LEU A 210 -9.43 16.02 -16.23
CA LEU A 210 -9.00 17.42 -16.16
C LEU A 210 -8.95 18.08 -17.53
N VAL A 211 -8.53 17.36 -18.58
CA VAL A 211 -8.55 17.86 -19.96
C VAL A 211 -9.98 18.15 -20.42
N ASP A 212 -10.92 17.24 -20.15
CA ASP A 212 -12.33 17.44 -20.49
C ASP A 212 -12.94 18.64 -19.74
N GLN A 213 -12.58 18.82 -18.47
CA GLN A 213 -13.00 19.99 -17.67
C GLN A 213 -12.42 21.29 -18.22
N LEU A 214 -11.16 21.31 -18.65
CA LEU A 214 -10.56 22.48 -19.28
C LEU A 214 -11.26 22.83 -20.59
N ALA A 215 -11.55 21.83 -21.43
CA ALA A 215 -12.30 22.05 -22.68
C ALA A 215 -13.70 22.63 -22.41
N SER A 216 -14.40 22.14 -21.36
CA SER A 216 -15.68 22.69 -20.94
C SER A 216 -15.56 24.16 -20.51
N LEU A 217 -14.59 24.48 -19.65
CA LEU A 217 -14.36 25.86 -19.19
C LEU A 217 -13.96 26.80 -20.34
N GLU A 218 -13.18 26.33 -21.30
CA GLU A 218 -12.85 27.09 -22.50
C GLU A 218 -14.09 27.39 -23.33
N SER A 219 -15.01 26.42 -23.47
CA SER A 219 -16.28 26.64 -24.16
C SER A 219 -17.18 27.66 -23.44
N GLU A 220 -17.30 27.57 -22.12
CA GLU A 220 -18.05 28.53 -21.30
C GLU A 220 -17.46 29.94 -21.39
N LYS A 221 -16.13 30.06 -21.38
CA LYS A 221 -15.43 31.33 -21.56
C LYS A 221 -15.83 31.99 -22.89
N VAL A 222 -15.87 31.23 -23.99
CA VAL A 222 -16.27 31.77 -25.31
C VAL A 222 -17.71 32.26 -25.27
N VAL A 223 -18.64 31.47 -24.71
CA VAL A 223 -20.05 31.87 -24.57
C VAL A 223 -20.19 33.15 -23.74
N LEU A 224 -19.48 33.26 -22.63
CA LEU A 224 -19.51 34.45 -21.78
C LEU A 224 -18.91 35.68 -22.48
N GLN A 225 -17.86 35.50 -23.29
CA GLN A 225 -17.29 36.58 -24.09
C GLN A 225 -18.28 37.09 -25.15
N GLU A 226 -19.01 36.19 -25.81
CA GLU A 226 -20.07 36.56 -26.76
C GLU A 226 -21.22 37.30 -26.08
N LEU A 227 -21.68 36.82 -24.92
CA LEU A 227 -22.75 37.49 -24.17
C LEU A 227 -22.32 38.88 -23.70
N LEU A 228 -21.07 39.02 -23.23
CA LEU A 228 -20.51 40.32 -22.84
C LEU A 228 -20.46 41.27 -24.04
N GLN A 229 -20.04 40.79 -25.21
CA GLN A 229 -19.99 41.59 -26.43
C GLN A 229 -21.39 42.07 -26.85
N LYS A 230 -22.38 41.17 -26.87
CA LYS A 230 -23.78 41.52 -27.13
C LYS A 230 -24.32 42.55 -26.12
N SER A 231 -24.00 42.39 -24.85
CA SER A 231 -24.40 43.35 -23.81
C SER A 231 -23.78 44.72 -24.03
N LYS A 232 -22.50 44.79 -24.44
CA LYS A 232 -21.84 46.07 -24.75
C LYS A 232 -22.49 46.76 -25.95
N GLU A 233 -22.75 46.01 -27.02
CA GLU A 233 -23.43 46.51 -28.21
C GLU A 233 -24.82 47.07 -27.88
N GLU A 234 -25.58 46.35 -27.05
CA GLU A 234 -26.90 46.81 -26.60
C GLU A 234 -26.82 48.09 -25.74
N CYS A 235 -25.83 48.19 -24.85
CA CYS A 235 -25.58 49.43 -24.10
C CYS A 235 -25.23 50.60 -25.03
N HIS A 236 -24.39 50.38 -26.04
CA HIS A 236 -24.08 51.40 -27.04
C HIS A 236 -25.33 51.83 -27.82
N ARG A 237 -26.14 50.88 -28.28
CA ARG A 237 -27.41 51.14 -28.98
C ARG A 237 -28.39 51.97 -28.13
N ILE A 238 -28.54 51.63 -26.85
CA ILE A 238 -29.38 52.37 -25.92
C ILE A 238 -28.84 53.80 -25.72
N ASN A 239 -27.54 53.96 -25.54
CA ASN A 239 -26.91 55.28 -25.40
C ASN A 239 -27.12 56.15 -26.65
N GLU A 240 -26.98 55.60 -27.85
CA GLU A 240 -27.25 56.30 -29.11
C GLU A 240 -28.73 56.71 -29.23
N MET A 241 -29.65 55.85 -28.81
CA MET A 241 -31.09 56.16 -28.77
C MET A 241 -31.40 57.30 -27.80
N TYR A 242 -30.80 57.30 -26.61
CA TYR A 242 -30.96 58.42 -25.67
C TYR A 242 -30.32 59.71 -26.18
N ALA A 243 -29.12 59.64 -26.76
CA ALA A 243 -28.44 60.81 -27.33
C ALA A 243 -29.23 61.43 -28.49
N SER A 244 -29.75 60.60 -29.41
CA SER A 244 -30.60 61.07 -30.52
C SER A 244 -31.92 61.67 -30.04
N ARG A 245 -32.59 61.04 -29.06
CA ARG A 245 -33.79 61.61 -28.44
C ARG A 245 -33.50 62.94 -27.73
N GLN A 246 -32.38 63.04 -27.03
CA GLN A 246 -31.98 64.28 -26.37
C GLN A 246 -31.72 65.39 -27.40
N SER A 247 -31.04 65.09 -28.52
CA SER A 247 -30.83 66.05 -29.60
C SER A 247 -32.15 66.53 -30.21
N ALA A 248 -33.07 65.61 -30.52
CA ALA A 248 -34.38 65.95 -31.08
C ALA A 248 -35.20 66.85 -30.14
N LEU A 249 -35.19 66.56 -28.83
CA LEU A 249 -35.86 67.40 -27.83
C LEU A 249 -35.23 68.78 -27.72
N LEU A 250 -33.91 68.90 -27.83
CA LEU A 250 -33.23 70.20 -27.83
C LEU A 250 -33.59 71.03 -29.06
N GLU A 251 -33.62 70.42 -30.26
CA GLU A 251 -34.07 71.07 -31.48
C GLU A 251 -35.53 71.55 -31.36
N GLU A 252 -36.43 70.70 -30.84
CA GLU A 252 -37.82 71.08 -30.60
C GLU A 252 -37.92 72.26 -29.62
N CYS A 253 -37.15 72.25 -28.52
CA CYS A 253 -37.10 73.39 -27.59
C CYS A 253 -36.60 74.68 -28.26
N GLU A 254 -35.61 74.59 -29.14
CA GLU A 254 -35.10 75.74 -29.89
C GLU A 254 -36.13 76.29 -30.87
N THR A 255 -36.84 75.42 -31.59
CA THR A 255 -37.92 75.83 -32.51
C THR A 255 -39.07 76.51 -31.76
N LEU A 256 -39.52 75.95 -30.63
CA LEU A 256 -40.54 76.55 -29.77
C LEU A 256 -40.10 77.91 -29.22
N ARG A 257 -38.81 78.04 -28.84
CA ARG A 257 -38.25 79.32 -28.38
C ARG A 257 -38.28 80.37 -29.50
N GLY A 258 -37.95 79.98 -30.73
CA GLY A 258 -38.07 80.84 -31.92
C GLY A 258 -39.51 81.28 -32.17
N GLN A 259 -40.46 80.34 -32.21
CA GLN A 259 -41.89 80.62 -32.37
C GLN A 259 -42.43 81.55 -31.27
N HIS A 260 -42.00 81.34 -30.02
CA HIS A 260 -42.37 82.21 -28.91
C HIS A 260 -41.82 83.64 -29.10
N ALA A 261 -40.59 83.78 -29.57
CA ALA A 261 -40.00 85.09 -29.88
C ALA A 261 -40.77 85.81 -31.00
N ASP A 262 -41.16 85.10 -32.06
CA ASP A 262 -41.95 85.64 -33.18
C ASP A 262 -43.35 86.10 -32.72
N LEU A 263 -44.02 85.28 -31.90
CA LEU A 263 -45.32 85.64 -31.32
C LEU A 263 -45.21 86.86 -30.40
N ALA A 264 -44.16 86.92 -29.57
CA ALA A 264 -43.91 88.07 -28.71
C ALA A 264 -43.64 89.36 -29.51
N ALA A 265 -42.89 89.27 -30.62
CA ALA A 265 -42.65 90.40 -31.52
C ALA A 265 -43.96 90.88 -32.18
N ARG A 266 -44.77 89.94 -32.69
CA ARG A 266 -46.10 90.26 -33.24
C ARG A 266 -47.00 90.93 -32.20
N LEU A 267 -47.01 90.44 -30.96
CA LEU A 267 -47.80 91.02 -29.89
C LEU A 267 -47.35 92.45 -29.59
N HIS A 268 -46.03 92.70 -29.57
CA HIS A 268 -45.48 94.05 -29.42
C HIS A 268 -45.89 94.99 -30.56
N ASP A 269 -45.87 94.51 -31.81
CA ASP A 269 -46.36 95.29 -32.96
C ASP A 269 -47.85 95.63 -32.81
N HIS A 270 -48.68 94.68 -32.38
CA HIS A 270 -50.10 94.90 -32.12
C HIS A 270 -50.31 95.92 -31.00
N ASP A 271 -49.56 95.83 -29.90
CA ASP A 271 -49.59 96.81 -28.82
C ASP A 271 -49.21 98.21 -29.33
N HIS A 272 -48.21 98.32 -30.21
CA HIS A 272 -47.82 99.57 -30.84
C HIS A 272 -48.95 100.14 -31.71
N TYR A 273 -49.57 99.32 -32.58
CA TYR A 273 -50.73 99.73 -33.39
C TYR A 273 -51.92 100.15 -32.52
N MET A 274 -52.23 99.40 -31.47
CA MET A 274 -53.29 99.72 -30.51
C MET A 274 -53.04 101.06 -29.81
N GLN A 275 -51.81 101.31 -29.37
CA GLN A 275 -51.43 102.60 -28.79
C GLN A 275 -51.58 103.75 -29.81
N GLN A 276 -51.25 103.52 -31.08
CA GLN A 276 -51.46 104.52 -32.13
C GLN A 276 -52.95 104.79 -32.36
N LEU A 277 -53.79 103.76 -32.44
CA LEU A 277 -55.26 103.91 -32.54
C LEU A 277 -55.84 104.66 -31.35
N ILE A 278 -55.37 104.38 -30.12
CA ILE A 278 -55.79 105.13 -28.93
C ILE A 278 -55.41 106.61 -29.05
N LYS A 279 -54.20 106.93 -29.52
CA LYS A 279 -53.78 108.33 -29.74
C LYS A 279 -54.64 109.02 -30.79
N GLU A 280 -54.88 108.38 -31.93
CA GLU A 280 -55.74 108.90 -33.01
C GLU A 280 -57.18 109.08 -32.53
N LYS A 281 -57.72 108.12 -31.77
CA LYS A 281 -59.03 108.21 -31.11
C LYS A 281 -59.11 109.45 -30.21
N VAL A 282 -58.11 109.66 -29.34
CA VAL A 282 -58.07 110.83 -28.44
C VAL A 282 -58.03 112.14 -29.22
N LEU A 283 -57.25 112.20 -30.32
CA LEU A 283 -57.22 113.36 -31.20
C LEU A 283 -58.59 113.61 -31.85
N LEU A 284 -59.23 112.58 -32.41
CA LEU A 284 -60.56 112.68 -33.00
C LEU A 284 -61.64 113.04 -31.96
N GLU A 285 -61.56 112.52 -30.74
CA GLU A 285 -62.45 112.91 -29.63
C GLU A 285 -62.25 114.37 -29.26
N MET A 286 -61.01 114.87 -29.29
CA MET A 286 -60.69 116.28 -29.05
C MET A 286 -61.22 117.17 -30.19
N GLU A 287 -61.04 116.77 -31.45
CA GLU A 287 -61.61 117.46 -32.62
C GLU A 287 -63.15 117.47 -32.59
N LEU A 288 -63.78 116.35 -32.27
CA LEU A 288 -65.22 116.23 -32.10
C LEU A 288 -65.72 117.15 -30.98
N LYS A 289 -65.00 117.19 -29.85
CA LYS A 289 -65.30 118.08 -28.72
C LYS A 289 -65.16 119.54 -29.11
N ASP A 290 -64.15 119.89 -29.91
CA ASP A 290 -63.99 121.25 -30.45
C ASP A 290 -65.10 121.62 -31.44
N VAL A 291 -65.51 120.71 -32.32
CA VAL A 291 -66.66 120.91 -33.22
C VAL A 291 -67.95 121.06 -32.42
N PHE A 292 -68.17 120.26 -31.38
CA PHE A 292 -69.32 120.37 -30.49
C PHE A 292 -69.32 121.70 -29.72
N ASN A 293 -68.16 122.14 -29.22
CA ASN A 293 -68.01 123.44 -28.56
C ASN A 293 -68.27 124.61 -29.53
N LYS A 294 -67.78 124.51 -30.77
CA LYS A 294 -68.06 125.49 -31.85
C LYS A 294 -69.54 125.50 -32.23
N SER A 295 -70.16 124.32 -32.33
CA SER A 295 -71.60 124.14 -32.57
C SER A 295 -72.45 124.78 -31.47
N ASN A 296 -72.08 124.59 -30.19
CA ASN A 296 -72.75 125.23 -29.06
C ASN A 296 -72.56 126.76 -29.01
N ALA A 297 -71.47 127.30 -29.58
CA ALA A 297 -71.27 128.74 -29.71
C ALA A 297 -72.13 129.38 -30.82
N THR A 298 -72.55 128.60 -31.83
CA THR A 298 -73.56 128.98 -32.81
C THR A 298 -74.96 128.62 -32.31
N GLN A 299 -75.70 129.60 -31.79
CA GLN A 299 -77.12 129.46 -31.48
C GLN A 299 -77.92 129.08 -32.74
N LEU A 300 -78.15 127.78 -32.93
CA LEU A 300 -79.38 127.20 -33.45
C LEU A 300 -79.55 125.83 -32.78
N ARG A 301 -80.31 125.87 -31.68
CA ARG A 301 -80.84 124.72 -30.93
C ARG A 301 -81.45 123.71 -31.90
N MET A 302 -80.73 122.65 -32.21
CA MET A 302 -81.30 121.42 -32.77
C MET A 302 -81.64 120.50 -31.60
N ASP A 303 -82.80 120.74 -30.99
CA ASP A 303 -83.51 119.75 -30.17
C ASP A 303 -83.91 118.58 -31.11
N ARG A 304 -82.97 117.65 -31.32
CA ARG A 304 -83.28 116.29 -31.75
C ARG A 304 -82.49 115.35 -30.85
N SER A 305 -83.06 115.09 -29.69
CA SER A 305 -82.82 113.86 -28.95
C SER A 305 -83.13 112.70 -29.89
N ILE A 306 -82.09 112.12 -30.50
CA ILE A 306 -82.20 110.78 -31.05
C ILE A 306 -82.09 109.87 -29.84
N ASP A 307 -83.26 109.40 -29.40
CA ASP A 307 -83.41 108.36 -28.42
C ASP A 307 -82.89 107.06 -29.05
N VAL A 308 -81.60 106.75 -28.82
CA VAL A 308 -81.00 105.48 -29.21
C VAL A 308 -81.24 104.51 -28.06
N SER A 309 -82.47 104.00 -27.96
CA SER A 309 -82.76 102.84 -27.14
C SER A 309 -82.25 101.59 -27.86
N TYR A 310 -80.95 101.29 -27.73
CA TYR A 310 -80.52 99.91 -27.79
C TYR A 310 -81.03 99.25 -26.51
N THR A 311 -82.15 98.52 -26.62
CA THR A 311 -82.62 97.65 -25.54
C THR A 311 -81.51 96.64 -25.23
N ASP A 312 -81.15 96.50 -23.94
CA ASP A 312 -80.06 95.63 -23.44
C ASP A 312 -80.06 94.21 -24.05
N ASP A 313 -81.22 93.72 -24.50
CA ASP A 313 -81.39 92.44 -25.19
C ASP A 313 -80.55 92.32 -26.49
N GLN A 314 -80.30 93.42 -27.20
CA GLN A 314 -79.48 93.38 -28.44
C GLN A 314 -77.97 93.29 -28.16
N MET A 315 -77.50 93.79 -27.00
CA MET A 315 -76.10 93.62 -26.58
C MET A 315 -75.84 92.22 -26.02
N LEU A 316 -76.79 91.66 -25.27
CA LEU A 316 -76.68 90.32 -24.70
C LEU A 316 -76.63 89.24 -25.80
N THR A 317 -77.40 89.40 -26.86
CA THR A 317 -77.38 88.47 -28.01
C THR A 317 -76.04 88.52 -28.78
N ALA A 318 -75.40 89.69 -28.86
CA ALA A 318 -74.09 89.85 -29.48
C ALA A 318 -72.94 89.29 -28.63
N LEU A 319 -73.07 89.32 -27.29
CA LEU A 319 -72.12 88.72 -26.34
C LEU A 319 -72.24 87.18 -26.30
N ASP A 320 -73.45 86.63 -26.36
CA ASP A 320 -73.66 85.18 -26.46
C ASP A 320 -73.16 84.59 -27.79
N SER A 321 -73.21 85.38 -28.86
CA SER A 321 -72.65 85.00 -30.17
C SER A 321 -71.13 84.84 -30.15
N LEU A 322 -70.42 85.55 -29.26
CA LEU A 322 -68.95 85.49 -29.12
C LEU A 322 -68.49 84.40 -28.13
N ASN A 323 -69.38 83.89 -27.28
CA ASN A 323 -69.06 82.85 -26.30
C ASN A 323 -69.19 81.42 -26.86
N LEU A 324 -69.89 81.27 -27.99
CA LEU A 324 -70.06 79.98 -28.68
C LEU A 324 -68.84 79.54 -29.51
N GLU A 325 -67.86 80.42 -29.74
CA GLU A 325 -66.67 80.13 -30.55
C GLU A 325 -65.40 79.82 -29.73
N SER A 326 -65.49 79.83 -28.38
CA SER A 326 -64.39 79.53 -27.45
C SER A 326 -64.32 78.06 -26.97
N GLN A 327 -65.00 77.13 -27.66
CA GLN A 327 -64.92 75.69 -27.35
C GLN A 327 -64.24 74.92 -28.49
N PHE A 328 -62.94 75.16 -28.67
CA PHE A 328 -62.09 74.18 -29.35
C PHE A 328 -60.82 73.91 -28.54
N SER A 329 -60.53 72.61 -28.43
CA SER A 329 -59.27 71.99 -27.98
C SER A 329 -58.90 72.04 -26.49
N GLN A 330 -59.56 71.18 -25.69
CA GLN A 330 -58.90 70.57 -24.54
C GLN A 330 -59.31 69.10 -24.38
N ALA A 331 -58.78 68.24 -25.25
CA ALA A 331 -58.79 66.79 -25.03
C ALA A 331 -57.65 66.15 -25.83
N TYR A 332 -56.42 66.26 -25.34
CA TYR A 332 -55.36 65.29 -25.65
C TYR A 332 -54.46 65.09 -24.43
N CYS A 333 -54.17 63.80 -24.18
CA CYS A 333 -53.16 63.23 -23.28
C CYS A 333 -53.43 63.22 -21.77
N SER A 334 -54.03 62.11 -21.32
CA SER A 334 -53.54 61.41 -20.12
C SER A 334 -53.51 59.90 -20.37
N VAL A 335 -52.45 59.42 -21.02
CA VAL A 335 -52.03 58.01 -20.89
C VAL A 335 -50.99 58.00 -19.78
N SER A 336 -51.44 57.80 -18.54
CA SER A 336 -50.55 57.44 -17.43
C SER A 336 -50.39 55.92 -17.41
N THR A 337 -49.26 55.44 -17.88
CA THR A 337 -48.76 54.10 -17.58
C THR A 337 -48.54 53.96 -16.07
N GLN A 338 -49.52 53.44 -15.34
CA GLN A 338 -49.26 52.89 -14.01
C GLN A 338 -48.53 51.57 -14.21
N ALA A 339 -47.21 51.61 -14.03
CA ALA A 339 -46.46 50.42 -13.67
C ALA A 339 -46.95 49.97 -12.28
N GLU A 340 -47.55 48.79 -12.19
CA GLU A 340 -47.83 48.13 -10.92
C GLU A 340 -46.51 47.88 -10.18
N VAL A 341 -46.26 48.68 -9.14
CA VAL A 341 -45.26 48.34 -8.13
C VAL A 341 -45.82 47.16 -7.33
N PRO A 342 -45.12 46.00 -7.25
CA PRO A 342 -45.61 44.85 -6.49
C PRO A 342 -45.81 45.23 -5.03
N CYS A 343 -46.93 44.80 -4.43
CA CYS A 343 -47.15 45.04 -3.00
C CYS A 343 -46.16 44.22 -2.15
N ARG A 344 -45.81 44.76 -0.98
CA ARG A 344 -44.82 44.20 -0.04
C ARG A 344 -45.12 42.75 0.39
N ASP A 345 -46.39 42.35 0.35
CA ASP A 345 -46.82 40.98 0.66
C ASP A 345 -46.55 39.97 -0.48
N CYS A 346 -46.43 40.44 -1.73
CA CYS A 346 -46.03 39.62 -2.88
C CYS A 346 -44.51 39.39 -2.94
N GLU A 347 -43.70 40.34 -2.47
CA GLU A 347 -42.24 40.13 -2.29
C GLU A 347 -41.95 39.11 -1.18
N MET A 348 -42.68 39.17 -0.06
CA MET A 348 -42.51 38.23 1.07
C MET A 348 -42.93 36.79 0.72
N ARG A 349 -43.96 36.60 -0.11
CA ARG A 349 -44.38 35.26 -0.56
C ARG A 349 -43.37 34.61 -1.51
N ASN A 350 -42.63 35.40 -2.30
CA ASN A 350 -41.59 34.91 -3.19
C ASN A 350 -40.27 34.60 -2.45
N SER A 351 -39.95 35.33 -1.38
CA SER A 351 -38.76 35.03 -0.55
C SER A 351 -38.90 33.72 0.25
N ASP A 352 -40.10 33.39 0.74
CA ASP A 352 -40.34 32.14 1.49
C ASP A 352 -40.26 30.87 0.61
N LEU A 353 -40.58 30.98 -0.69
CA LEU A 353 -40.42 29.90 -1.66
C LEU A 353 -38.94 29.63 -2.00
N GLN A 354 -38.08 30.66 -1.97
CA GLN A 354 -36.63 30.51 -2.20
C GLN A 354 -35.88 29.90 -1.00
N HIS A 355 -36.31 30.15 0.24
CA HIS A 355 -35.66 29.58 1.43
C HIS A 355 -35.98 28.09 1.66
N ARG A 356 -37.14 27.59 1.20
CA ARG A 356 -37.47 26.16 1.28
C ARG A 356 -36.70 25.29 0.29
N SER A 357 -36.26 25.84 -0.86
CA SER A 357 -35.48 25.08 -1.85
C SER A 357 -34.02 24.93 -1.40
N LEU A 358 -33.38 25.99 -0.90
CA LEU A 358 -31.98 25.98 -0.47
C LEU A 358 -31.72 24.99 0.67
N ARG A 359 -32.63 24.86 1.63
CA ARG A 359 -32.48 23.90 2.74
C ARG A 359 -32.47 22.46 2.24
N ARG A 360 -33.22 22.14 1.17
CA ARG A 360 -33.25 20.81 0.55
C ARG A 360 -31.97 20.53 -0.25
N TYR A 361 -31.53 21.51 -1.04
CA TYR A 361 -30.30 21.44 -1.83
C TYR A 361 -29.01 21.33 -1.01
N PHE A 362 -28.96 21.86 0.22
CA PHE A 362 -27.79 21.71 1.09
C PHE A 362 -27.84 20.46 1.97
N TRP A 363 -29.03 20.04 2.43
CA TRP A 363 -29.14 18.90 3.35
C TRP A 363 -28.95 17.53 2.69
N GLU A 364 -29.40 17.36 1.44
CA GLU A 364 -29.24 16.11 0.70
C GLU A 364 -27.77 15.76 0.39
N PRO A 365 -26.93 16.69 -0.11
CA PRO A 365 -25.50 16.41 -0.29
C PRO A 365 -24.75 16.29 1.04
N LEU A 366 -25.16 17.00 2.10
CA LEU A 366 -24.57 16.85 3.43
C LEU A 366 -24.84 15.46 4.03
N LYS A 367 -26.06 14.90 3.84
CA LYS A 367 -26.38 13.52 4.21
C LYS A 367 -25.55 12.51 3.44
N CYS A 368 -25.39 12.69 2.13
CA CYS A 368 -24.52 11.83 1.32
C CYS A 368 -23.06 11.90 1.79
N LEU A 369 -22.54 13.09 2.11
CA LEU A 369 -21.20 13.25 2.67
C LEU A 369 -21.04 12.55 4.02
N LEU A 370 -22.03 12.67 4.91
CA LEU A 370 -22.01 11.99 6.20
C LEU A 370 -22.05 10.46 6.04
N GLN A 371 -22.81 9.96 5.06
CA GLN A 371 -22.93 8.54 4.77
C GLN A 371 -21.63 7.98 4.17
N VAL A 372 -21.00 8.71 3.24
CA VAL A 372 -19.68 8.36 2.70
C VAL A 372 -18.62 8.37 3.80
N PHE A 373 -18.65 9.39 4.66
CA PHE A 373 -17.74 9.47 5.82
C PHE A 373 -17.91 8.28 6.76
N ALA A 374 -19.15 7.90 7.09
CA ALA A 374 -19.42 6.73 7.91
C ALA A 374 -18.89 5.42 7.29
N VAL A 375 -19.03 5.25 5.97
CA VAL A 375 -18.48 4.08 5.25
C VAL A 375 -16.95 4.08 5.29
N VAL A 376 -16.31 5.23 5.09
CA VAL A 376 -14.84 5.35 5.17
C VAL A 376 -14.36 5.03 6.59
N CYS A 377 -15.00 5.57 7.62
CA CYS A 377 -14.68 5.24 9.01
C CYS A 377 -14.86 3.75 9.31
N PHE A 378 -15.90 3.11 8.77
CA PHE A 378 -16.13 1.68 8.91
C PHE A 378 -15.03 0.85 8.23
N VAL A 379 -14.60 1.23 7.02
CA VAL A 379 -13.48 0.59 6.31
C VAL A 379 -12.16 0.78 7.05
N CYS A 380 -11.90 1.97 7.58
CA CYS A 380 -10.71 2.21 8.40
C CYS A 380 -10.72 1.37 9.68
N ALA A 381 -11.87 1.23 10.34
CA ALA A 381 -12.02 0.40 11.53
C ALA A 381 -11.82 -1.09 11.21
N THR A 382 -12.37 -1.59 10.10
CA THR A 382 -12.16 -2.99 9.69
C THR A 382 -10.71 -3.25 9.26
N CYS A 383 -10.06 -2.32 8.55
CA CYS A 383 -8.63 -2.43 8.24
C CYS A 383 -7.75 -2.40 9.50
N ALA A 384 -8.07 -1.55 10.48
CA ALA A 384 -7.36 -1.50 11.76
C ALA A 384 -7.54 -2.81 12.54
N LEU A 385 -8.77 -3.32 12.65
CA LEU A 385 -9.05 -4.61 13.29
C LEU A 385 -8.33 -5.75 12.56
N TYR A 386 -8.38 -5.80 11.23
CA TYR A 386 -7.71 -6.84 10.43
C TYR A 386 -6.18 -6.81 10.57
N ASN A 387 -5.57 -5.63 10.66
CA ASN A 387 -4.13 -5.48 10.90
C ASN A 387 -3.74 -5.82 12.34
N VAL A 388 -4.60 -5.53 13.32
CA VAL A 388 -4.39 -5.94 14.73
C VAL A 388 -4.52 -7.46 14.88
N SER A 389 -5.47 -8.11 14.18
CA SER A 389 -5.59 -9.57 14.15
C SER A 389 -4.38 -10.28 13.51
N ARG A 390 -3.72 -9.62 12.54
CA ARG A 390 -2.50 -10.12 11.89
C ARG A 390 -1.22 -9.87 12.68
N ALA A 391 -1.20 -8.86 13.55
CA ALA A 391 -0.04 -8.56 14.39
C ALA A 391 0.16 -9.60 15.51
N GLY A 392 -0.91 -10.29 15.95
CA GLY A 392 -0.86 -11.33 16.98
C GLY A 392 -0.50 -12.75 16.51
N THR A 393 -0.36 -12.99 15.20
CA THR A 393 -0.24 -14.36 14.64
C THR A 393 0.96 -14.52 13.70
N ARG A 394 2.14 -14.02 14.10
CA ARG A 394 3.39 -14.20 13.33
C ARG A 394 4.10 -15.55 13.52
N CYS A 395 3.52 -16.50 14.25
CA CYS A 395 4.09 -17.83 14.44
C CYS A 395 3.05 -18.95 14.19
N ARG A 396 2.66 -19.18 12.94
CA ARG A 396 2.18 -20.52 12.52
C ARG A 396 2.21 -20.65 10.99
N GLU A 397 2.72 -21.79 10.54
CA GLU A 397 2.84 -22.19 9.14
C GLU A 397 1.50 -22.09 8.39
N PRO A 398 1.51 -21.80 7.08
CA PRO A 398 0.30 -21.69 6.29
C PRO A 398 -0.30 -23.09 6.05
N LEU A 399 -1.38 -23.41 6.76
CA LEU A 399 -2.19 -24.59 6.46
C LEU A 399 -3.03 -24.35 5.17
N PRO A 400 -3.34 -25.41 4.41
CA PRO A 400 -3.96 -25.30 3.10
C PRO A 400 -5.43 -24.89 3.19
N TRP A 401 -5.80 -23.88 2.42
CA TRP A 401 -7.12 -23.24 2.31
C TRP A 401 -8.24 -24.12 1.72
N ARG A 402 -8.42 -25.35 2.18
CA ARG A 402 -9.45 -26.23 1.61
C ARG A 402 -10.54 -26.74 2.55
N TRP A 403 -10.48 -26.41 3.83
CA TRP A 403 -11.49 -26.83 4.80
C TRP A 403 -11.69 -25.70 5.80
N LEU A 404 -12.58 -24.76 5.47
CA LEU A 404 -13.16 -23.88 6.48
C LEU A 404 -14.66 -23.89 6.25
N ASP A 405 -15.33 -24.71 7.03
CA ASP A 405 -16.78 -24.65 7.17
C ASP A 405 -17.16 -23.29 7.77
N ALA A 406 -18.29 -22.73 7.33
CA ALA A 406 -18.75 -21.40 7.74
C ALA A 406 -18.94 -21.27 9.26
N GLN A 407 -19.04 -22.39 9.98
CA GLN A 407 -19.11 -22.47 11.43
C GLN A 407 -17.80 -22.11 12.14
N ASP A 408 -16.64 -22.51 11.59
CA ASP A 408 -15.33 -22.20 12.19
C ASP A 408 -14.98 -20.71 12.08
N LEU A 409 -15.52 -20.05 11.05
CA LEU A 409 -15.32 -18.62 10.80
C LEU A 409 -16.16 -17.75 11.77
N LEU A 410 -17.33 -18.23 12.18
CA LEU A 410 -18.17 -17.60 13.19
C LEU A 410 -17.60 -17.75 14.60
N ASP A 411 -17.03 -18.92 14.94
CA ASP A 411 -16.37 -19.14 16.23
C ASP A 411 -15.07 -18.33 16.38
N LEU A 412 -14.36 -18.05 15.28
CA LEU A 412 -13.19 -17.18 15.29
C LEU A 412 -13.56 -15.70 15.45
N LEU A 413 -14.71 -15.27 14.91
CA LEU A 413 -15.16 -13.87 14.95
C LEU A 413 -15.95 -13.50 16.21
N LEU A 414 -16.61 -14.46 16.86
CA LEU A 414 -17.47 -14.21 18.03
C LEU A 414 -16.84 -14.62 19.36
N ARG A 415 -15.56 -15.03 19.37
CA ARG A 415 -14.82 -15.28 20.60
C ARG A 415 -14.54 -13.96 21.32
N ILE A 416 -15.48 -13.56 22.16
CA ILE A 416 -15.30 -12.49 23.15
C ILE A 416 -14.39 -13.05 24.24
N GLU A 417 -13.10 -12.79 24.14
CA GLU A 417 -12.18 -12.95 25.27
C GLU A 417 -12.53 -11.89 26.33
N TYR A 418 -13.13 -12.34 27.42
CA TYR A 418 -13.22 -11.54 28.64
C TYR A 418 -11.82 -11.40 29.24
N VAL A 419 -11.11 -10.35 28.85
CA VAL A 419 -9.92 -9.89 29.56
C VAL A 419 -10.39 -9.20 30.84
N ALA A 420 -10.58 -10.00 31.88
CA ALA A 420 -10.69 -9.50 33.24
C ALA A 420 -9.28 -9.36 33.81
N ASP A 421 -8.66 -8.19 33.60
CA ASP A 421 -7.53 -7.78 34.41
C ASP A 421 -8.05 -7.39 35.80
N VAL A 422 -7.98 -8.34 36.74
CA VAL A 422 -8.06 -8.05 38.18
C VAL A 422 -6.62 -7.99 38.70
N PRO A 423 -6.13 -6.84 39.17
CA PRO A 423 -4.84 -6.77 39.81
C PRO A 423 -4.98 -7.21 41.27
N MET A 424 -4.25 -8.28 41.64
CA MET A 424 -3.66 -8.46 42.97
C MET A 424 -2.40 -9.30 42.86
#